data_AF-A0A523TAN9-F1
#
_entry.id   AF-A0A523TAN9-F1
#
_cell.length_a   1.000
_cell.length_b   1.000
_cell.length_c   1.000
_cell.angle_alpha   90.00
_cell.angle_beta   90.00
_cell.angle_gamma   90.00
#
_symmetry.space_group_name_H-M   'P 1'
#
loop_
_entity.id
_entity.type
_entity.pdbx_description
1 polymer ?
#
loop_
_entity_poly.entity_id
_entity_poly.type
_entity_poly.pdbx_seq_one_letter_code
_entity_poly.pdbx_strand_id
1 'polypeptide(L)'
;DTFKDEAEESLRVAQALGDRLDSVRLDTPGERGRVTPDLVKEVRARLDLAGFKRVKIFVSGGISLERIKEFVGEAAPVDGFGVGSYITGAKPIDFTADLHEVASKPIAKRGRIPGITPNPRLKRIM
;
A
#
# COMPACT_ATOMS: atom_id res chain seq x y z
N ASP A 1 9.32 -16.54 4.83
CA ASP A 1 8.23 -17.08 3.99
C ASP A 1 8.71 -18.02 2.87
N THR A 2 9.96 -17.94 2.36
CA THR A 2 10.40 -18.81 1.25
C THR A 2 10.42 -20.30 1.58
N PHE A 3 11.06 -20.70 2.69
CA PHE A 3 11.27 -22.12 3.01
C PHE A 3 10.70 -22.56 4.36
N LYS A 4 10.63 -21.65 5.33
CA LYS A 4 10.20 -21.93 6.70
C LYS A 4 9.16 -20.93 7.15
N ASP A 5 8.57 -21.27 8.29
CA ASP A 5 7.76 -20.39 9.11
C ASP A 5 8.43 -19.03 9.30
N GLU A 6 7.63 -17.98 9.14
CA GLU A 6 8.07 -16.60 9.16
C GLU A 6 8.63 -16.18 10.52
N ALA A 7 8.06 -16.67 11.62
CA ALA A 7 8.48 -16.30 12.97
C ALA A 7 9.80 -16.98 13.34
N GLU A 8 9.97 -18.26 12.99
CA GLU A 8 11.23 -18.98 13.17
C GLU A 8 12.36 -18.40 12.29
N GLU A 9 12.08 -18.16 11.02
CA GLU A 9 13.12 -17.67 10.10
C GLU A 9 13.50 -16.22 10.39
N SER A 10 12.55 -15.37 10.83
CA SER A 10 12.86 -14.00 11.27
C SER A 10 13.83 -13.99 12.45
N LEU A 11 13.64 -14.88 13.44
CA LEU A 11 14.56 -15.03 14.56
C LEU A 11 15.94 -15.51 14.11
N ARG A 12 15.98 -16.55 13.26
CA ARG A 12 17.23 -17.12 12.75
C ARG A 12 18.06 -16.08 12.00
N VAL A 13 17.42 -15.28 11.14
CA VAL A 13 18.10 -14.21 10.38
C VAL A 13 18.54 -13.09 11.31
N ALA A 14 17.73 -12.68 12.28
CA ALA A 14 18.10 -11.68 13.27
C ALA A 14 19.32 -12.09 14.11
N GLN A 15 19.38 -13.35 14.54
CA GLN A 15 20.54 -13.91 15.25
C GLN A 15 21.80 -13.95 14.38
N ALA A 16 21.67 -14.34 13.10
CA ALA A 16 22.81 -14.46 12.20
C ALA A 16 23.39 -13.10 11.77
N LEU A 17 22.52 -12.10 11.58
CA LEU A 17 22.93 -10.78 11.08
C LEU A 17 23.20 -9.75 12.18
N GLY A 18 22.58 -9.93 13.36
CA GLY A 18 22.72 -9.02 14.48
C GLY A 18 22.39 -7.57 14.07
N ASP A 19 23.30 -6.65 14.38
CA ASP A 19 23.12 -5.20 14.15
C ASP A 19 23.08 -4.80 12.69
N ARG A 20 23.39 -5.72 11.77
CA ARG A 20 23.30 -5.47 10.33
C ARG A 20 21.90 -5.66 9.75
N LEU A 21 20.97 -6.25 10.50
CA LEU A 21 19.58 -6.41 10.06
C LEU A 21 18.74 -5.19 10.47
N ASP A 22 18.26 -4.42 9.49
CA ASP A 22 17.30 -3.33 9.73
C ASP A 22 15.85 -3.83 9.80
N SER A 23 15.47 -4.76 8.92
CA SER A 23 14.08 -5.19 8.78
C SER A 23 13.91 -6.60 8.23
N VAL A 24 12.79 -7.24 8.57
CA VAL A 24 12.27 -8.42 7.87
C VAL A 24 11.06 -8.05 7.02
N ARG A 25 10.88 -8.73 5.89
CA ARG A 25 9.69 -8.61 5.04
C ARG A 25 8.91 -9.92 5.10
N LEU A 26 7.61 -9.81 5.34
CA LEU A 26 6.66 -10.91 5.27
C LEU A 26 5.83 -10.78 3.99
N ASP A 27 5.89 -11.79 3.13
CA ASP A 27 5.20 -11.87 1.84
C ASP A 27 4.58 -13.26 1.65
N THR A 28 4.01 -13.81 2.73
CA THR A 28 3.42 -15.16 2.77
C THR A 28 2.46 -15.37 1.60
N PRO A 29 2.64 -16.42 0.80
CA PRO A 29 1.81 -16.66 -0.38
C PRO A 29 0.35 -16.96 -0.02
N GLY A 30 -0.55 -16.77 -0.98
CA GLY A 30 -1.99 -16.94 -0.77
C GLY A 30 -2.37 -18.36 -0.34
N GLU A 31 -1.68 -19.36 -0.88
CA GLU A 31 -1.83 -20.78 -0.60
C GLU A 31 -1.44 -21.15 0.84
N ARG A 32 -0.75 -20.23 1.55
CA ARG A 32 -0.37 -20.34 2.96
C ARG A 32 -1.19 -19.42 3.87
N GLY A 33 -2.25 -18.80 3.36
CA GLY A 33 -3.15 -17.95 4.15
C GLY A 33 -2.79 -16.46 4.16
N ARG A 34 -1.75 -16.04 3.42
CA ARG A 34 -1.22 -14.66 3.42
C ARG A 34 -0.70 -14.23 4.79
N VAL A 35 -0.09 -13.04 4.82
CA VAL A 35 0.28 -12.40 6.09
C VAL A 35 -0.98 -11.91 6.80
N THR A 36 -1.13 -12.28 8.08
CA THR A 36 -2.22 -11.85 8.95
C THR A 36 -1.72 -10.89 10.04
N PRO A 37 -2.60 -10.09 10.66
CA PRO A 37 -2.24 -9.28 11.83
C PRO A 37 -1.62 -10.12 12.96
N ASP A 38 -2.17 -11.31 13.23
CA ASP A 38 -1.68 -12.18 14.29
C ASP A 38 -0.29 -12.75 13.99
N LEU A 39 0.01 -13.09 12.73
CA LEU A 39 1.36 -13.50 12.35
C LEU A 39 2.38 -12.38 12.59
N VAL A 40 2.02 -11.13 12.28
CA VAL A 40 2.90 -9.97 12.55
C VAL A 40 3.11 -9.79 14.06
N LYS A 41 2.05 -9.89 14.86
CA LYS A 41 2.14 -9.81 16.33
C LYS A 41 3.03 -10.92 16.89
N GLU A 42 2.91 -12.14 16.37
CA GLU A 42 3.77 -13.27 16.76
C GLU A 42 5.24 -13.02 16.42
N VAL A 43 5.53 -12.64 15.17
CA VAL A 43 6.91 -12.33 14.73
C VAL A 43 7.50 -11.23 15.61
N ARG A 44 6.74 -10.16 15.88
CA ARG A 44 7.17 -9.07 16.75
C ARG A 44 7.49 -9.57 18.16
N ALA A 45 6.56 -10.30 18.77
CA ALA A 45 6.73 -10.81 20.13
C ALA A 45 7.98 -11.69 20.25
N ARG A 46 8.22 -12.57 19.27
CA ARG A 46 9.40 -13.43 19.23
C ARG A 46 10.70 -12.62 19.07
N LEU A 47 10.75 -11.68 18.13
CA LEU A 47 11.92 -10.81 17.94
C LEU A 47 12.22 -10.01 19.20
N ASP A 48 11.19 -9.49 19.88
CA ASP A 48 11.35 -8.68 21.10
C ASP A 48 11.85 -9.50 22.28
N LEU A 49 11.33 -10.71 22.47
CA LEU A 49 11.81 -11.66 23.49
C LEU A 49 13.28 -12.05 23.26
N ALA A 50 13.70 -12.12 22.00
CA ALA A 50 15.09 -12.38 21.62
C ALA A 50 15.99 -11.12 21.64
N GLY A 51 15.45 -9.95 22.03
CA GLY A 51 16.21 -8.69 22.15
C GLY A 51 16.33 -7.87 20.86
N PHE A 52 15.69 -8.28 19.76
CA PHE A 52 15.75 -7.62 18.46
C PHE A 52 14.64 -6.58 18.23
N LYS A 53 14.37 -5.75 19.24
CA LYS A 53 13.29 -4.74 19.21
C LYS A 53 13.42 -3.69 18.10
N ARG A 54 14.63 -3.47 17.59
CA ARG A 54 14.93 -2.51 16.52
C ARG A 54 14.59 -3.04 15.11
N VAL A 55 14.48 -4.35 14.93
CA VAL A 55 14.29 -4.96 13.61
C VAL A 55 12.87 -4.66 13.18
N LYS A 56 12.69 -3.89 12.11
CA LYS A 56 11.38 -3.50 11.58
C LYS A 56 10.67 -4.65 10.86
N ILE A 57 9.35 -4.59 10.78
CA ILE A 57 8.52 -5.57 10.06
C ILE A 57 7.80 -4.88 8.91
N PHE A 58 8.09 -5.33 7.69
CA PHE A 58 7.40 -4.90 6.47
C PHE A 58 6.47 -6.00 5.98
N VAL A 59 5.28 -5.63 5.52
CA VAL A 59 4.29 -6.57 5.01
C VAL A 59 3.96 -6.26 3.56
N SER A 60 3.93 -7.29 2.71
CA SER A 60 3.51 -7.17 1.31
C SER A 60 2.59 -8.32 0.90
N GLY A 61 2.26 -8.38 -0.40
CA GLY A 61 1.52 -9.50 -0.96
C GLY A 61 0.01 -9.30 -0.90
N GLY A 62 -0.55 -8.71 -1.96
CA GLY A 62 -1.99 -8.46 -2.06
C GLY A 62 -2.52 -7.46 -1.03
N ILE A 63 -1.74 -6.42 -0.72
CA ILE A 63 -2.15 -5.35 0.20
C ILE A 63 -3.12 -4.41 -0.49
N SER A 64 -4.29 -4.22 0.11
CA SER A 64 -5.33 -3.26 -0.29
C SER A 64 -5.60 -2.26 0.83
N LEU A 65 -6.44 -1.26 0.57
CA LEU A 65 -6.90 -0.32 1.60
C LEU A 65 -7.56 -1.03 2.78
N GLU A 66 -8.38 -2.05 2.51
CA GLU A 66 -9.12 -2.82 3.51
C GLU A 66 -8.15 -3.60 4.40
N ARG A 67 -7.13 -4.22 3.81
CA ARG A 67 -6.11 -4.93 4.57
C ARG A 67 -5.25 -3.98 5.41
N ILE A 68 -4.87 -2.82 4.88
CA ILE A 68 -4.16 -1.81 5.68
C ILE A 68 -5.02 -1.42 6.90
N LYS A 69 -6.33 -1.20 6.71
CA LYS A 69 -7.25 -0.91 7.81
C LYS A 69 -7.36 -2.05 8.83
N GLU A 70 -7.34 -3.30 8.37
CA GLU A 70 -7.32 -4.48 9.23
C GLU A 70 -6.07 -4.50 10.12
N PHE A 71 -4.87 -4.42 9.53
CA PHE A 71 -3.60 -4.39 10.30
C PHE A 71 -3.56 -3.23 11.30
N VAL A 72 -3.98 -2.02 10.88
CA VAL A 72 -4.01 -0.84 11.76
C VAL A 72 -5.07 -0.98 12.85
N GLY A 73 -6.27 -1.45 12.52
CA GLY A 73 -7.37 -1.62 13.45
C GLY A 73 -7.10 -2.67 14.53
N GLU A 74 -6.34 -3.71 14.18
CA GLU A 74 -5.87 -4.72 15.12
C GLU A 74 -4.58 -4.35 15.87
N ALA A 75 -4.08 -3.14 15.68
CA ALA A 75 -2.83 -2.66 16.25
C ALA A 75 -1.64 -3.61 15.98
N ALA A 76 -1.59 -4.21 14.78
CA ALA A 76 -0.47 -5.05 14.38
C ALA A 76 0.80 -4.19 14.19
N PRO A 77 1.94 -4.57 14.76
CA PRO A 77 3.18 -3.80 14.72
C PRO A 77 3.88 -3.90 13.36
N VAL A 78 3.33 -3.22 12.35
CA VAL A 78 3.87 -3.11 10.99
C VAL A 78 4.55 -1.75 10.82
N ASP A 79 5.79 -1.76 10.35
CA ASP A 79 6.57 -0.54 10.07
C ASP A 79 6.40 -0.02 8.64
N GLY A 80 5.95 -0.87 7.72
CA GLY A 80 5.69 -0.47 6.34
C GLY A 80 4.93 -1.51 5.51
N PHE A 81 4.23 -1.01 4.48
CA PHE A 81 3.46 -1.83 3.54
C PHE A 81 4.02 -1.74 2.13
N GLY A 82 4.26 -2.90 1.52
CA GLY A 82 4.52 -3.03 0.08
C GLY A 82 3.21 -3.17 -0.69
N VAL A 83 2.78 -2.10 -1.38
CA VAL A 83 1.53 -2.08 -2.15
C VAL A 83 1.84 -2.08 -3.64
N GLY A 84 1.44 -3.14 -4.35
CA GLY A 84 1.68 -3.32 -5.78
C GLY A 84 0.40 -3.18 -6.59
N SER A 85 -0.15 -4.32 -7.01
CA SER A 85 -1.27 -4.44 -7.95
C SER A 85 -2.51 -3.61 -7.57
N TYR A 86 -2.75 -3.35 -6.28
CA TYR A 86 -3.84 -2.48 -5.85
C TYR A 86 -3.72 -1.04 -6.38
N ILE A 87 -2.50 -0.50 -6.45
CA ILE A 87 -2.22 0.83 -6.99
C ILE A 87 -2.07 0.75 -8.50
N THR A 88 -1.19 -0.14 -8.99
CA THR A 88 -0.81 -0.16 -10.41
C THR A 88 -1.92 -0.71 -11.32
N GLY A 89 -2.82 -1.53 -10.78
CA GLY A 89 -3.98 -2.07 -11.47
C GLY A 89 -5.24 -1.21 -11.33
N ALA A 90 -5.13 0.01 -10.78
CA ALA A 90 -6.27 0.90 -10.64
C ALA A 90 -6.92 1.17 -12.00
N LYS A 91 -8.26 1.06 -12.06
CA LYS A 91 -8.99 1.34 -13.29
C LYS A 91 -8.74 2.80 -13.71
N PRO A 92 -8.36 3.06 -14.97
CA PRO A 92 -8.24 4.42 -15.48
C PRO A 92 -9.54 5.20 -15.25
N ILE A 93 -9.41 6.49 -14.95
CA ILE A 93 -10.56 7.39 -14.93
C ILE A 93 -10.85 7.79 -16.38
N ASP A 94 -12.03 7.41 -16.87
CA ASP A 94 -12.47 7.81 -18.19
C ASP A 94 -12.57 9.33 -18.28
N PHE A 95 -11.86 9.92 -19.23
CA PHE A 95 -11.81 11.35 -19.42
C PHE A 95 -12.11 11.70 -20.87
N THR A 96 -12.94 12.73 -21.06
CA THR A 96 -13.20 13.32 -22.39
C THR A 96 -12.88 14.81 -22.34
N ALA A 97 -12.04 15.27 -23.26
CA ALA A 97 -11.89 16.69 -23.55
C ALA A 97 -12.90 17.08 -24.62
N ASP A 98 -13.70 18.10 -24.34
CA ASP A 98 -14.66 18.68 -25.27
C ASP A 98 -14.38 20.18 -25.44
N LEU A 99 -14.74 20.75 -26.59
CA LEU A 99 -14.75 22.20 -26.75
C LEU A 99 -16.00 22.77 -26.06
N HIS A 100 -15.78 23.80 -25.25
CA HIS A 100 -16.83 24.54 -24.53
C HIS A 100 -16.92 26.02 -24.96
N GLU A 101 -15.89 26.55 -25.63
CA GLU A 101 -15.83 27.93 -26.10
C GLU A 101 -14.93 28.03 -27.33
N VAL A 102 -15.35 28.81 -28.33
CA VAL A 102 -14.55 29.15 -29.51
C VAL A 102 -14.65 30.64 -29.76
N ALA A 103 -13.52 31.34 -29.79
CA ALA A 103 -13.46 32.80 -29.97
C ALA A 103 -14.43 33.55 -29.03
N SER A 104 -14.41 33.21 -27.74
CA SER A 104 -15.27 33.77 -26.70
C SER A 104 -16.78 33.54 -26.89
N LYS A 105 -17.18 32.65 -27.80
CA LYS A 105 -18.58 32.21 -27.96
C LYS A 105 -18.76 30.85 -27.28
N PRO A 106 -19.66 30.74 -26.27
CA PRO A 106 -20.02 29.47 -25.67
C PRO A 106 -20.58 28.50 -26.73
N ILE A 107 -19.94 27.35 -26.90
CA ILE A 107 -20.38 26.29 -27.83
C ILE A 107 -19.99 24.92 -27.29
N ALA A 108 -20.86 23.91 -27.44
CA ALA A 108 -20.51 22.53 -27.12
C ALA A 108 -21.34 21.54 -27.95
N LYS A 109 -20.90 20.28 -28.01
CA LYS A 109 -21.67 19.17 -28.60
C LYS A 109 -22.91 18.85 -27.76
N ARG A 110 -23.88 18.12 -28.34
CA ARG A 110 -25.07 17.62 -27.62
C ARG A 110 -24.65 16.82 -26.37
N GLY A 111 -25.32 17.06 -25.24
CA GLY A 111 -25.01 16.41 -23.96
C GLY A 111 -23.89 17.07 -23.14
N ARG A 112 -23.46 18.28 -23.53
CA ARG A 112 -22.53 19.14 -22.77
C ARG A 112 -23.13 20.53 -22.60
N ILE A 113 -22.73 21.21 -21.52
CA ILE A 113 -23.14 22.59 -21.24
C ILE A 113 -22.10 23.52 -21.88
N PRO A 114 -22.47 24.38 -22.85
CA PRO A 114 -21.57 25.37 -23.44
C PRO A 114 -21.06 26.39 -22.42
N GLY A 115 -19.86 26.92 -22.65
CA GLY A 115 -19.23 27.95 -21.83
C GLY A 115 -18.26 27.40 -20.79
N ILE A 116 -17.42 28.30 -20.26
CA ILE A 116 -16.44 27.98 -19.23
C ILE A 116 -17.16 27.56 -17.95
N THR A 117 -16.92 26.34 -17.48
CA THR A 117 -17.36 25.90 -16.15
C THR A 117 -16.44 26.49 -15.09
N PRO A 118 -16.93 27.37 -14.19
CA PRO A 118 -16.10 27.92 -13.13
C PRO A 118 -15.65 26.79 -12.19
N ASN A 119 -14.34 26.65 -12.00
CA ASN A 119 -13.78 25.75 -11.02
C ASN A 119 -12.73 26.52 -10.20
N PRO A 120 -12.98 26.80 -8.91
CA PRO A 120 -12.08 27.63 -8.10
C PRO A 120 -10.71 26.96 -7.86
N ARG A 121 -10.58 25.66 -8.13
CA ARG A 121 -9.31 24.91 -8.05
C ARG A 121 -8.57 24.86 -9.39
N LEU A 122 -9.18 25.30 -10.49
CA LEU A 122 -8.53 25.33 -11.80
C LEU A 122 -7.46 26.41 -11.80
N LYS A 123 -6.22 26.00 -12.07
CA LYS A 123 -5.08 26.89 -12.24
C LYS A 123 -4.48 26.66 -13.61
N ARG A 124 -4.11 27.75 -14.29
CA ARG A 124 -3.32 27.66 -15.52
C ARG A 124 -1.93 27.16 -15.14
N ILE A 125 -1.53 26.00 -15.66
CA ILE A 125 -0.17 25.50 -15.57
C ILE A 125 0.50 25.81 -16.92
N MET A 126 1.64 26.49 -16.87
CA MET A 126 2.52 26.79 -18.01
C MET A 126 3.80 25.99 -17.88
#